data_AF-W9P7P6-F1
#
_entry.id   AF-W9P7P6-F1
#
_cell.length_a   1.000
_cell.length_b   1.000
_cell.length_c   1.000
_cell.angle_alpha   90.00
_cell.angle_beta   90.00
_cell.angle_gamma   90.00
#
_symmetry.space_group_name_H-M   'P 1'
#
loop_
_entity.id
_entity.type
_entity.pdbx_description
1 polymer ?
#
loop_
_entity_poly.entity_id
_entity_poly.type
_entity_poly.pdbx_seq_one_letter_code
_entity_poly.pdbx_strand_id
1 'polypeptide(L)'
;MSSAIVPPTFDHSNVDFLKVGPRRAHMKAYFLHFGLWNEERVKDHREYSEEQTCIMVHTAGYHQVNKVYFEFVVDQIVWYNILKEGNALDRGHDWPWSIDAAPDKTDVTSDGASECYIEWRRRKATAKLDQIIATGRILSLKVLHRYRHYIPPDTLVECLFGGVSTQFPHHRIKGLDITELQRYVVGLVDGAFPSRAKFYTTDDILLRTKYKLIRG
;
A
#
# COMPACT_ATOMS: atom_id res chain seq x y z
N MET A 1 42.01 -37.31 -11.98
CA MET A 1 41.42 -35.99 -11.73
C MET A 1 40.02 -36.02 -12.30
N SER A 2 39.00 -36.05 -11.43
CA SER A 2 37.60 -36.13 -11.87
C SER A 2 37.14 -34.73 -12.24
N SER A 3 36.84 -34.49 -13.52
CA SER A 3 36.21 -33.24 -13.96
C SER A 3 34.91 -33.07 -13.17
N ALA A 4 34.82 -31.99 -12.40
CA ALA A 4 33.56 -31.56 -11.83
C ALA A 4 32.62 -31.30 -13.01
N ILE A 5 31.58 -32.12 -13.14
CA ILE A 5 30.49 -31.88 -14.07
C ILE A 5 29.80 -30.61 -13.55
N VAL A 6 30.10 -29.47 -14.18
CA VAL A 6 29.31 -28.25 -13.99
C VAL A 6 27.90 -28.61 -14.45
N PRO A 7 26.87 -28.52 -13.58
CA PRO A 7 25.49 -28.74 -14.00
C PRO A 7 25.20 -27.87 -15.23
N PRO A 8 24.47 -28.35 -16.25
CA PRO A 8 24.13 -27.54 -17.40
C PRO A 8 23.47 -26.25 -16.94
N THR A 9 24.04 -25.12 -17.34
CA THR A 9 23.54 -23.79 -17.02
C THR A 9 22.12 -23.66 -17.56
N PHE A 10 21.15 -23.32 -16.71
CA PHE A 10 19.78 -23.09 -17.16
C PHE A 10 19.77 -21.85 -18.07
N ASP A 11 19.29 -21.97 -19.31
CA ASP A 11 19.32 -20.85 -20.26
C ASP A 11 18.19 -19.85 -19.97
N HIS A 12 18.57 -18.63 -19.58
CA HIS A 12 17.68 -17.53 -19.27
C HIS A 12 17.46 -16.56 -20.45
N SER A 13 18.28 -16.66 -21.51
CA SER A 13 18.41 -15.63 -22.56
C SER A 13 17.17 -15.46 -23.44
N ASN A 14 16.39 -16.52 -23.62
CA ASN A 14 15.21 -16.54 -24.49
C ASN A 14 13.90 -16.17 -23.75
N VAL A 15 13.96 -15.80 -22.47
CA VAL A 15 12.77 -15.47 -21.68
C VAL A 15 12.46 -13.98 -21.81
N ASP A 16 11.24 -13.67 -22.27
CA ASP A 16 10.68 -12.33 -22.13
C ASP A 16 10.33 -12.08 -20.66
N PHE A 17 11.35 -11.69 -19.88
CA PHE A 17 11.23 -11.48 -18.44
C PHE A 17 10.44 -10.22 -18.09
N LEU A 18 10.11 -9.36 -19.07
CA LEU A 18 9.20 -8.25 -18.83
C LEU A 18 7.76 -8.74 -18.73
N LYS A 19 7.43 -9.91 -19.28
CA LYS A 19 6.10 -10.49 -19.17
C LYS A 19 6.01 -11.47 -17.99
N VAL A 20 4.95 -11.30 -17.20
CA VAL A 20 4.68 -12.11 -15.99
C VAL A 20 4.60 -13.61 -16.31
N GLY A 21 3.88 -13.99 -17.37
CA GLY A 21 3.67 -15.39 -17.75
C GLY A 21 4.97 -16.13 -18.09
N PRO A 22 5.73 -15.68 -19.11
CA PRO A 22 7.02 -16.28 -19.47
C PRO A 22 8.01 -16.33 -18.32
N ARG A 23 8.11 -15.25 -17.53
CA ARG A 23 8.99 -15.19 -16.36
C ARG A 23 8.65 -16.28 -15.32
N ARG A 24 7.38 -16.42 -14.95
CA ARG A 24 6.94 -17.44 -13.97
C ARG A 24 7.04 -18.86 -14.50
N ALA A 25 6.75 -19.08 -15.78
CA ALA A 25 6.93 -20.39 -16.42
C ALA A 25 8.40 -20.83 -16.35
N HIS A 26 9.31 -19.89 -16.62
CA HIS A 26 10.74 -20.11 -16.52
C HIS A 26 11.16 -20.40 -15.07
N MET A 27 10.73 -19.60 -14.09
CA MET A 27 11.02 -19.86 -12.67
C MET A 27 10.54 -21.25 -12.23
N LYS A 28 9.34 -21.65 -12.66
CA LYS A 28 8.80 -22.99 -12.38
C LYS A 28 9.70 -24.09 -12.95
N ALA A 29 10.09 -23.97 -14.22
CA ALA A 29 10.96 -24.93 -14.88
C ALA A 29 12.35 -25.01 -14.19
N TYR A 30 12.88 -23.86 -13.76
CA TYR A 30 14.12 -23.77 -13.01
C TYR A 30 14.03 -24.50 -11.67
N PHE A 31 13.02 -24.19 -10.86
CA PHE A 31 12.83 -24.85 -9.57
C PHE A 31 12.57 -26.36 -9.72
N LEU A 32 11.86 -26.79 -10.77
CA LEU A 32 11.68 -28.21 -11.08
C LEU A 32 13.02 -28.89 -11.39
N HIS A 33 13.86 -28.27 -12.21
CA HIS A 33 15.17 -28.82 -12.60
C HIS A 33 16.07 -29.11 -11.38
N PHE A 34 16.04 -28.22 -10.38
CA PHE A 34 16.84 -28.35 -9.16
C PHE A 34 16.11 -29.06 -8.00
N GLY A 35 14.91 -29.59 -8.22
CA GLY A 35 14.13 -30.28 -7.18
C GLY A 35 13.64 -29.35 -6.05
N LEU A 36 13.55 -28.04 -6.33
CA LEU A 36 13.11 -27.00 -5.39
C LEU A 36 11.60 -26.69 -5.50
N TRP A 37 10.94 -27.18 -6.55
CA TRP A 37 9.53 -26.89 -6.78
C TRP A 37 8.61 -27.62 -5.79
N ASN A 38 7.84 -26.84 -5.05
CA ASN A 38 6.68 -27.29 -4.30
C ASN A 38 5.59 -26.22 -4.47
N GLU A 39 4.40 -26.63 -4.93
CA GLU A 39 3.34 -25.69 -5.33
C GLU A 39 2.79 -24.87 -4.15
N GLU A 40 2.52 -25.52 -3.01
CA GLU A 40 2.06 -24.84 -1.79
C GLU A 40 3.11 -23.86 -1.28
N ARG A 41 4.37 -24.29 -1.24
CA ARG A 41 5.47 -23.44 -0.79
C ARG A 41 5.70 -22.23 -1.69
N VAL A 42 5.62 -22.41 -3.01
CA VAL A 42 5.74 -21.30 -3.97
C VAL A 42 4.58 -20.32 -3.80
N LYS A 43 3.37 -20.83 -3.53
CA LYS A 43 2.20 -20.01 -3.24
C LYS A 43 2.39 -19.20 -1.96
N ASP A 44 2.84 -19.81 -0.86
CA ASP A 44 3.09 -19.11 0.40
C ASP A 44 4.15 -18.01 0.24
N HIS A 45 5.24 -18.31 -0.49
CA HIS A 45 6.27 -17.31 -0.81
C HIS A 45 5.71 -16.17 -1.66
N ARG A 46 4.77 -16.44 -2.56
CA ARG A 46 4.14 -15.41 -3.37
C ARG A 46 3.29 -14.48 -2.53
N GLU A 47 2.42 -15.03 -1.67
CA GLU A 47 1.59 -14.24 -0.75
C GLU A 47 2.45 -13.36 0.17
N TYR A 48 3.53 -13.93 0.73
CA TYR A 48 4.51 -13.16 1.50
C TYR A 48 5.17 -12.06 0.67
N SER A 49 5.60 -12.37 -0.56
CA SER A 49 6.30 -11.43 -1.44
C SER A 49 5.41 -10.28 -1.90
N GLU A 50 4.11 -10.53 -2.12
CA GLU A 50 3.12 -9.50 -2.41
C GLU A 50 2.97 -8.52 -1.23
N GLU A 51 2.88 -9.02 0.01
CA GLU A 51 2.84 -8.17 1.20
C GLU A 51 4.13 -7.34 1.36
N GLN A 52 5.30 -7.97 1.19
CA GLN A 52 6.59 -7.25 1.27
C GLN A 52 6.71 -6.18 0.19
N THR A 53 6.29 -6.49 -1.04
CA THR A 53 6.31 -5.53 -2.14
C THR A 53 5.39 -4.35 -1.85
N CYS A 54 4.18 -4.60 -1.32
CA CYS A 54 3.26 -3.54 -0.88
C CYS A 54 3.89 -2.64 0.18
N ILE A 55 4.53 -3.21 1.21
CA ILE A 55 5.21 -2.47 2.27
C ILE A 55 6.33 -1.61 1.69
N MET A 56 7.15 -2.18 0.79
CA MET A 56 8.27 -1.49 0.17
C MET A 56 7.82 -0.26 -0.63
N VAL A 57 6.87 -0.43 -1.55
CA VAL A 57 6.40 0.68 -2.40
C VAL A 57 5.63 1.72 -1.58
N HIS A 58 4.92 1.30 -0.52
CA HIS A 58 4.24 2.21 0.40
C HIS A 58 5.21 3.07 1.20
N THR A 59 6.26 2.45 1.74
CA THR A 59 7.30 3.13 2.52
C THR A 59 8.05 4.14 1.66
N ALA A 60 8.25 3.83 0.37
CA ALA A 60 8.83 4.74 -0.61
C ALA A 60 7.87 5.88 -1.05
N GLY A 61 6.63 5.94 -0.54
CA GLY A 61 5.68 7.04 -0.77
C GLY A 61 4.83 6.90 -2.03
N TYR A 62 4.93 5.79 -2.77
CA TYR A 62 4.16 5.61 -4.00
C TYR A 62 2.67 5.43 -3.72
N HIS A 63 1.85 6.19 -4.45
CA HIS A 63 0.40 6.09 -4.36
C HIS A 63 -0.15 5.00 -5.29
N GLN A 64 0.49 4.83 -6.45
CA GLN A 64 0.24 3.78 -7.41
C GLN A 64 1.59 3.28 -7.91
N VAL A 65 1.62 2.07 -8.46
CA VAL A 65 2.81 1.44 -9.03
C VAL A 65 2.40 0.68 -10.27
N ASN A 66 3.22 0.71 -11.32
CA ASN A 66 3.01 -0.08 -12.54
C ASN A 66 2.83 -1.56 -12.17
N LYS A 67 1.81 -2.20 -12.77
CA LYS A 67 1.47 -3.60 -12.50
C LYS A 67 2.63 -4.56 -12.80
N VAL A 68 3.27 -4.42 -13.95
CA VAL A 68 4.34 -5.33 -14.40
C VAL A 68 5.58 -5.18 -13.51
N TYR A 69 5.95 -3.96 -13.13
CA TYR A 69 7.01 -3.73 -12.15
C TYR A 69 6.69 -4.40 -10.81
N PHE A 70 5.47 -4.23 -10.30
CA PHE A 70 5.06 -4.87 -9.04
C PHE A 70 5.25 -6.38 -9.10
N GLU A 71 4.77 -7.03 -10.17
CA GLU A 71 4.91 -8.48 -10.34
C GLU A 71 6.38 -8.91 -10.54
N PHE A 72 7.21 -8.07 -11.17
CA PHE A 72 8.64 -8.33 -11.32
C PHE A 72 9.34 -8.39 -9.96
N VAL A 73 9.07 -7.42 -9.08
CA VAL A 73 9.62 -7.41 -7.71
C VAL A 73 9.11 -8.60 -6.90
N VAL A 74 7.81 -8.92 -6.98
CA VAL A 74 7.24 -10.11 -6.32
C VAL A 74 7.97 -11.37 -6.77
N ASP A 75 8.13 -11.56 -8.08
CA ASP A 75 8.79 -12.74 -8.63
C ASP A 75 10.28 -12.81 -8.22
N GLN A 76 10.97 -11.66 -8.12
CA GLN A 76 12.34 -11.59 -7.62
C GLN A 76 12.45 -12.03 -6.15
N ILE A 77 11.53 -11.58 -5.29
CA ILE A 77 11.51 -11.98 -3.87
C ILE A 77 11.20 -13.47 -3.74
N VAL A 78 10.24 -14.00 -4.53
CA VAL A 78 9.92 -15.43 -4.57
C VAL A 78 11.16 -16.25 -4.98
N TRP A 79 11.88 -15.81 -6.01
CA TRP A 79 13.11 -16.45 -6.45
C TRP A 79 14.14 -16.54 -5.33
N TYR A 80 14.45 -15.40 -4.72
CA TYR A 80 15.42 -15.33 -3.64
C TYR A 80 15.04 -16.24 -2.47
N ASN A 81 13.78 -16.21 -2.02
CA ASN A 81 13.35 -16.98 -0.86
C ASN A 81 13.38 -18.50 -1.11
N ILE A 82 12.93 -18.96 -2.28
CA ILE A 82 12.95 -20.39 -2.62
C ILE A 82 14.39 -20.90 -2.67
N LEU A 83 15.31 -20.15 -3.29
CA LEU A 83 16.72 -20.55 -3.34
C LEU A 83 17.39 -20.51 -1.98
N LYS A 84 17.07 -19.50 -1.15
CA LYS A 84 17.56 -19.39 0.22
C LYS A 84 17.21 -20.62 1.03
N GLU A 85 15.94 -20.99 1.03
CA GLU A 85 15.50 -22.13 1.83
C GLU A 85 15.94 -23.48 1.24
N GLY A 86 16.20 -23.54 -0.06
CA GLY A 86 16.82 -24.67 -0.73
C GLY A 86 18.34 -24.79 -0.53
N ASN A 87 18.97 -23.89 0.25
CA ASN A 87 20.43 -23.77 0.39
C ASN A 87 21.16 -23.71 -0.96
N ALA A 88 20.58 -22.92 -1.88
CA ALA A 88 20.99 -22.85 -3.28
C ALA A 88 21.45 -21.44 -3.72
N LEU A 89 21.48 -20.45 -2.81
CA LEU A 89 21.93 -19.08 -3.11
C LEU A 89 23.39 -19.04 -3.59
N ASP A 90 24.31 -19.68 -2.86
CA ASP A 90 25.75 -19.65 -3.15
C ASP A 90 26.15 -20.51 -4.36
N ARG A 91 25.18 -21.10 -5.07
CA ARG A 91 25.41 -21.95 -6.24
C ARG A 91 25.39 -21.16 -7.56
N GLY A 92 25.49 -19.84 -7.50
CA GLY A 92 25.46 -18.97 -8.68
C GLY A 92 24.07 -18.87 -9.31
N HIS A 93 23.04 -18.91 -8.47
CA HIS A 93 21.63 -18.90 -8.87
C HIS A 93 21.00 -17.52 -8.63
N ASP A 94 21.75 -16.47 -8.90
CA ASP A 94 21.25 -15.10 -8.75
C ASP A 94 20.04 -14.86 -9.67
N TRP A 95 19.25 -13.85 -9.31
CA TRP A 95 18.17 -13.40 -10.17
C TRP A 95 18.73 -13.10 -11.58
N PRO A 96 18.28 -13.81 -12.61
CA PRO A 96 19.01 -13.87 -13.89
C PRO A 96 18.81 -12.63 -14.76
N TRP A 97 17.96 -11.68 -14.33
CA TRP A 97 17.58 -10.51 -15.10
C TRP A 97 18.04 -9.23 -14.41
N SER A 98 18.58 -8.28 -15.18
CA SER A 98 19.05 -7.02 -14.64
C SER A 98 17.90 -6.21 -14.01
N ILE A 99 18.15 -5.64 -12.84
CA ILE A 99 17.23 -4.72 -12.17
C ILE A 99 17.07 -3.44 -13.00
N ASP A 100 18.12 -3.01 -13.72
CA ASP A 100 18.10 -1.80 -14.56
C ASP A 100 17.18 -1.95 -15.77
N ALA A 101 16.84 -3.20 -16.13
CA ALA A 101 15.91 -3.50 -17.20
C ALA A 101 14.47 -3.70 -16.69
N ALA A 102 14.20 -3.54 -15.39
CA ALA A 102 12.85 -3.64 -14.86
C ALA A 102 11.94 -2.54 -15.44
N PRO A 103 10.63 -2.81 -15.62
CA PRO A 103 9.68 -1.79 -16.05
C PRO A 103 9.70 -0.57 -15.13
N ASP A 104 9.42 0.62 -15.67
CA ASP A 104 9.31 1.82 -14.84
C ASP A 104 8.14 1.67 -13.85
N LYS A 105 8.49 1.67 -12.56
CA LYS A 105 7.53 1.57 -11.46
C LYS A 105 6.48 2.68 -11.43
N THR A 106 6.74 3.83 -12.04
CA THR A 106 5.84 4.99 -12.05
C THR A 106 5.00 5.11 -13.32
N ASP A 107 5.39 4.43 -14.40
CA ASP A 107 4.63 4.44 -15.66
C ASP A 107 3.42 3.49 -15.58
N VAL A 108 2.36 3.97 -14.94
CA VAL A 108 1.08 3.24 -14.91
C VAL A 108 0.28 3.36 -16.21
N THR A 109 0.75 4.13 -17.20
CA THR A 109 0.00 4.35 -18.45
C THR A 109 0.15 3.21 -19.44
N SER A 110 1.30 2.53 -19.42
CA SER A 110 1.59 1.41 -20.31
C SER A 110 0.81 0.13 -19.95
N ASP A 111 0.84 -0.28 -18.67
CA ASP A 111 0.27 -1.58 -18.24
C ASP A 111 -0.79 -1.46 -17.13
N GLY A 112 -1.14 -0.24 -16.74
CA GLY A 112 -2.02 0.02 -15.61
C GLY A 112 -1.33 -0.04 -14.25
N ALA A 113 -2.08 0.35 -13.23
CA ALA A 113 -1.65 0.28 -11.84
C ALA A 113 -1.88 -1.13 -11.24
N SER A 114 -1.02 -1.54 -10.31
CA SER A 114 -1.21 -2.79 -9.56
C SER A 114 -2.48 -2.75 -8.69
N GLU A 115 -3.46 -3.57 -9.06
CA GLU A 115 -4.71 -3.74 -8.31
C GLU A 115 -4.45 -4.31 -6.90
N CYS A 116 -3.50 -5.26 -6.78
CA CYS A 116 -3.11 -5.83 -5.50
C CYS A 116 -2.62 -4.74 -4.52
N TYR A 117 -1.77 -3.82 -5.00
CA TYR A 117 -1.30 -2.71 -4.16
C TYR A 117 -2.42 -1.73 -3.80
N ILE A 118 -3.31 -1.40 -4.75
CA ILE A 118 -4.46 -0.52 -4.50
C ILE A 118 -5.37 -1.11 -3.42
N GLU A 119 -5.69 -2.40 -3.52
CA GLU A 119 -6.52 -3.11 -2.55
C GLU A 119 -5.83 -3.21 -1.19
N TRP A 120 -4.53 -3.54 -1.17
CA TRP A 120 -3.75 -3.57 0.06
C TRP A 120 -3.80 -2.23 0.79
N ARG A 121 -3.58 -1.11 0.09
CA ARG A 121 -3.68 0.24 0.67
C ARG A 121 -5.05 0.50 1.25
N ARG A 122 -6.12 0.10 0.55
CA ARG A 122 -7.49 0.23 1.03
C ARG A 122 -7.69 -0.56 2.33
N ARG A 123 -7.32 -1.84 2.36
CA ARG A 123 -7.44 -2.69 3.56
C ARG A 123 -6.69 -2.12 4.76
N LYS A 124 -5.45 -1.67 4.57
CA LYS A 124 -4.66 -1.06 5.67
C LYS A 124 -5.26 0.26 6.15
N ALA A 125 -5.78 1.09 5.24
CA ALA A 125 -6.44 2.35 5.60
C ALA A 125 -7.73 2.09 6.40
N THR A 126 -8.57 1.15 5.95
CA THR A 126 -9.80 0.76 6.65
C THR A 126 -9.50 0.16 8.02
N ALA A 127 -8.57 -0.81 8.12
CA ALA A 127 -8.19 -1.40 9.41
C ALA A 127 -7.65 -0.33 10.39
N LYS A 128 -6.90 0.65 9.88
CA LYS A 128 -6.43 1.76 10.72
C LYS A 128 -7.56 2.65 11.21
N LEU A 129 -8.57 2.89 10.37
CA LEU A 129 -9.76 3.64 10.74
C LEU A 129 -10.61 2.90 11.77
N ASP A 130 -10.82 1.60 11.59
CA ASP A 130 -11.52 0.78 12.59
C ASP A 130 -10.84 0.85 13.95
N GLN A 131 -9.50 0.79 13.99
CA GLN A 131 -8.73 0.99 15.22
C GLN A 131 -8.95 2.41 15.82
N ILE A 132 -8.92 3.45 14.98
CA ILE A 132 -9.15 4.84 15.41
C ILE A 132 -10.54 5.00 16.02
N ILE A 133 -11.56 4.46 15.36
CA ILE A 133 -12.96 4.49 15.81
C ILE A 133 -13.10 3.74 17.13
N ALA A 134 -12.61 2.49 17.19
CA ALA A 134 -12.70 1.64 18.38
C ALA A 134 -12.01 2.25 19.60
N THR A 135 -10.88 2.93 19.41
CA THR A 135 -10.14 3.59 20.50
C THR A 135 -10.64 5.00 20.82
N GLY A 136 -11.60 5.53 20.04
CA GLY A 136 -12.08 6.91 20.18
C GLY A 136 -10.97 7.95 20.00
N ARG A 137 -9.93 7.63 19.21
CA ARG A 137 -8.74 8.46 19.05
C ARG A 137 -9.08 9.81 18.43
N ILE A 138 -8.55 10.87 19.04
CA ILE A 138 -8.68 12.23 18.52
C ILE A 138 -7.76 12.46 17.31
N LEU A 139 -8.33 13.04 16.27
CA LEU A 139 -7.69 13.33 14.99
C LEU A 139 -7.49 14.83 14.78
N SER A 140 -6.43 15.16 14.05
CA SER A 140 -6.26 16.49 13.45
C SER A 140 -6.95 16.56 12.09
N LEU A 141 -7.15 17.79 11.59
CA LEU A 141 -7.75 18.03 10.28
C LEU A 141 -7.01 17.31 9.13
N LYS A 142 -5.68 17.34 9.15
CA LYS A 142 -4.84 16.68 8.13
C LYS A 142 -5.06 15.17 8.12
N VAL A 143 -5.21 14.56 9.30
CA VAL A 143 -5.45 13.11 9.43
C VAL A 143 -6.86 12.77 8.97
N LEU A 144 -7.87 13.55 9.37
CA LEU A 144 -9.25 13.38 8.90
C LEU A 144 -9.33 13.45 7.36
N HIS A 145 -8.73 14.48 6.76
CA HIS A 145 -8.69 14.63 5.31
C HIS A 145 -8.03 13.44 4.61
N ARG A 146 -6.90 12.94 5.15
CA ARG A 146 -6.20 11.76 4.58
C ARG A 146 -7.10 10.54 4.48
N TYR A 147 -7.95 10.33 5.47
CA TYR A 147 -8.79 9.13 5.57
C TYR A 147 -10.20 9.30 4.98
N ARG A 148 -10.60 10.50 4.56
CA ARG A 148 -11.99 10.83 4.17
C ARG A 148 -12.66 9.87 3.18
N HIS A 149 -11.89 9.29 2.26
CA HIS A 149 -12.38 8.34 1.24
C HIS A 149 -12.57 6.91 1.75
N TYR A 150 -12.02 6.60 2.92
CA TYR A 150 -12.05 5.28 3.55
C TYR A 150 -12.98 5.23 4.76
N ILE A 151 -13.57 6.36 5.17
CA ILE A 151 -14.50 6.44 6.30
C ILE A 151 -15.77 5.65 5.94
N PRO A 152 -16.23 4.72 6.80
CA PRO A 152 -17.46 3.97 6.58
C PRO A 152 -18.71 4.87 6.42
N PRO A 153 -19.68 4.48 5.57
CA PRO A 153 -20.85 5.32 5.27
C PRO A 153 -21.66 5.78 6.48
N ASP A 154 -21.78 4.92 7.48
CA ASP A 154 -22.51 5.05 8.75
C ASP A 154 -21.72 5.82 9.83
N THR A 155 -20.51 6.29 9.54
CA THR A 155 -19.70 7.01 10.52
C THR A 155 -20.15 8.47 10.66
N LEU A 156 -20.30 8.93 11.91
CA LEU A 156 -20.42 10.33 12.30
C LEU A 156 -19.04 10.91 12.64
N VAL A 157 -18.85 12.18 12.30
CA VAL A 157 -17.68 12.95 12.70
C VAL A 157 -18.10 13.89 13.83
N GLU A 158 -17.53 13.70 15.01
CA GLU A 158 -17.67 14.63 16.12
C GLU A 158 -16.56 15.69 16.03
N CYS A 159 -16.96 16.93 15.87
CA CYS A 159 -16.13 18.12 15.92
C CYS A 159 -16.07 18.65 17.35
N LEU A 160 -14.86 18.80 17.87
CA LEU A 160 -14.57 19.27 19.22
C LEU A 160 -13.88 20.63 19.14
N PHE A 161 -14.48 21.65 19.75
CA PHE A 161 -13.91 22.99 19.77
C PHE A 161 -14.15 23.68 21.12
N GLY A 162 -13.07 24.14 21.76
CA GLY A 162 -13.11 24.83 23.06
C GLY A 162 -13.67 24.00 24.22
N GLY A 163 -13.88 22.68 24.09
CA GLY A 163 -14.53 21.84 25.10
C GLY A 163 -16.04 21.65 24.91
N VAL A 164 -16.60 22.05 23.77
CA VAL A 164 -17.94 21.62 23.32
C VAL A 164 -17.82 20.75 22.07
N SER A 165 -18.86 19.97 21.78
CA SER A 165 -18.90 19.10 20.62
C SER A 165 -20.14 19.29 19.76
N THR A 166 -20.01 18.99 18.47
CA THR A 166 -21.12 18.87 17.52
C THR A 166 -20.83 17.73 16.56
N GLN A 167 -21.86 17.07 16.04
CA GLN A 167 -21.72 15.90 15.19
C GLN A 167 -22.29 16.18 13.80
N PHE A 168 -21.66 15.62 12.78
CA PHE A 168 -22.16 15.67 11.41
C PHE A 168 -21.79 14.38 10.65
N PRO A 169 -22.55 14.01 9.62
CA PRO A 169 -22.28 12.77 8.89
C PRO A 169 -21.04 12.90 7.99
N HIS A 170 -20.23 11.83 7.89
CA HIS A 170 -18.95 11.87 7.16
C HIS A 170 -19.09 12.25 5.67
N HIS A 171 -20.24 11.96 5.03
CA HIS A 171 -20.41 12.20 3.60
C HIS A 171 -20.26 13.69 3.23
N ARG A 172 -20.47 14.59 4.21
CA ARG A 172 -20.26 16.04 4.04
C ARG A 172 -18.81 16.42 3.72
N ILE A 173 -17.84 15.57 4.07
CA ILE A 173 -16.41 15.84 3.87
C ILE A 173 -15.75 14.94 2.82
N LYS A 174 -16.47 13.94 2.28
CA LYS A 174 -15.90 12.92 1.38
C LYS A 174 -15.30 13.51 0.11
N GLY A 175 -15.95 14.53 -0.47
CA GLY A 175 -15.51 15.16 -1.71
C GLY A 175 -14.57 16.35 -1.56
N LEU A 176 -14.40 16.86 -0.34
CA LEU A 176 -13.68 18.12 -0.12
C LEU A 176 -12.17 17.92 -0.24
N ASP A 177 -11.48 18.82 -0.92
CA ASP A 177 -10.03 18.95 -0.80
C ASP A 177 -9.64 19.57 0.57
N ILE A 178 -8.34 19.71 0.85
CA ILE A 178 -7.89 20.21 2.16
C ILE A 178 -8.28 21.66 2.40
N THR A 179 -8.30 22.50 1.37
CA THR A 179 -8.64 23.92 1.43
C THR A 179 -10.13 24.10 1.62
N GLU A 180 -10.94 23.35 0.87
CA GLU A 180 -12.39 23.30 1.01
C GLU A 180 -12.79 22.77 2.39
N LEU A 181 -12.11 21.74 2.88
CA LEU A 181 -12.36 21.19 4.20
C LEU A 181 -12.00 22.19 5.31
N GLN A 182 -10.92 22.96 5.16
CA GLN A 182 -10.60 24.05 6.10
C GLN A 182 -11.73 25.08 6.16
N ARG A 183 -12.20 25.56 5.01
CA ARG A 183 -13.33 26.52 4.95
C ARG A 183 -14.59 25.93 5.56
N TYR A 184 -14.90 24.67 5.25
CA TYR A 184 -16.04 23.95 5.81
C TYR A 184 -15.99 23.89 7.34
N VAL A 185 -14.82 23.56 7.90
CA VAL A 185 -14.62 23.49 9.35
C VAL A 185 -14.81 24.84 10.02
N VAL A 186 -14.26 25.91 9.45
CA VAL A 186 -14.40 27.26 9.99
C VAL A 186 -15.88 27.65 10.03
N GLY A 187 -16.59 27.47 8.91
CA GLY A 187 -18.03 27.73 8.86
C GLY A 187 -18.85 26.85 9.82
N LEU A 188 -18.45 25.58 10.01
CA LEU A 188 -19.09 24.69 10.98
C LEU A 188 -18.90 25.20 12.41
N VAL A 189 -17.68 25.63 12.78
CA VAL A 189 -17.37 26.14 14.10
C VAL A 189 -18.06 27.48 14.36
N ASP A 190 -18.05 28.39 13.38
CA ASP A 190 -18.73 29.68 13.46
C ASP A 190 -20.25 29.50 13.63
N GLY A 191 -20.85 28.58 12.89
CA GLY A 191 -22.28 28.30 12.97
C GLY A 191 -22.70 27.55 14.23
N ALA A 192 -21.95 26.54 14.65
CA ALA A 192 -22.29 25.72 15.81
C ALA A 192 -21.89 26.36 17.15
N PHE A 193 -20.84 27.18 17.16
CA PHE A 193 -20.25 27.74 18.38
C PHE A 193 -19.98 29.25 18.30
N PRO A 194 -20.95 30.08 17.87
CA PRO A 194 -20.71 31.49 17.53
C PRO A 194 -20.12 32.31 18.70
N SER A 195 -20.55 32.03 19.93
CA SER A 195 -20.06 32.72 21.13
C SER A 195 -18.60 32.41 21.47
N ARG A 196 -18.09 31.24 21.06
CA ARG A 196 -16.69 30.83 21.27
C ARG A 196 -15.82 31.19 20.08
N ALA A 197 -16.31 30.96 18.87
CA ALA A 197 -15.59 31.19 17.62
C ALA A 197 -15.10 32.64 17.49
N LYS A 198 -15.92 33.62 17.90
CA LYS A 198 -15.58 35.06 17.85
C LYS A 198 -14.30 35.48 18.58
N PHE A 199 -13.76 34.64 19.47
CA PHE A 199 -12.53 34.91 20.20
C PHE A 199 -11.27 34.37 19.53
N TYR A 200 -11.42 33.68 18.40
CA TYR A 200 -10.34 32.99 17.70
C TYR A 200 -10.25 33.46 16.26
N THR A 201 -9.02 33.50 15.73
CA THR A 201 -8.81 33.68 14.29
C THR A 201 -9.17 32.39 13.54
N THR A 202 -9.31 32.47 12.23
CA THR A 202 -9.48 31.30 11.36
C THR A 202 -8.40 30.23 11.61
N ASP A 203 -7.14 30.65 11.70
CA ASP A 203 -6.01 29.74 11.92
C ASP A 203 -6.07 29.09 13.31
N ASP A 204 -6.46 29.85 14.33
CA ASP A 204 -6.69 29.32 15.67
C ASP A 204 -7.80 28.27 15.69
N ILE A 205 -8.90 28.52 14.97
CA ILE A 205 -10.00 27.57 14.83
C ILE A 205 -9.48 26.26 14.23
N LEU A 206 -8.76 26.32 13.11
CA LEU A 206 -8.23 25.14 12.44
C LEU A 206 -7.23 24.37 13.31
N LEU A 207 -6.41 25.06 14.10
CA LEU A 207 -5.41 24.45 14.97
C LEU A 207 -6.04 23.75 16.19
N ARG A 208 -7.06 24.40 16.78
CA ARG A 208 -7.72 23.98 18.03
C ARG A 208 -8.83 22.97 17.80
N THR A 209 -9.44 22.95 16.61
CA THR A 209 -10.49 22.00 16.29
C THR A 209 -9.92 20.59 16.20
N LYS A 210 -10.57 19.67 16.91
CA LYS A 210 -10.22 18.25 16.94
C LYS A 210 -11.40 17.42 16.47
N TYR A 211 -11.12 16.21 15.97
CA TYR A 211 -12.17 15.34 15.43
C TYR A 211 -12.13 13.97 16.07
N LYS A 212 -13.29 13.38 16.26
CA LYS A 212 -13.45 11.98 16.65
C LYS A 212 -14.39 11.31 15.65
N LEU A 213 -14.06 10.08 15.27
CA LEU A 213 -14.95 9.26 14.44
C LEU A 213 -15.79 8.36 15.35
N ILE A 214 -17.09 8.36 15.13
CA ILE A 214 -18.07 7.63 15.95
C ILE A 214 -18.92 6.77 15.01
N ARG A 215 -19.17 5.50 15.35
CA ARG A 215 -20.17 4.71 14.63
C ARG A 215 -21.57 5.27 14.91
N GLY A 216 -22.30 5.59 13.85
CA GLY A 216 -23.69 6.01 13.93
C GLY A 216 -24.63 4.87 14.29
#